data_AF-D7MME5-F1
#
_entry.id   AF-D7MME5-F1
#
_cell.length_a   1.000
_cell.length_b   1.000
_cell.length_c   1.000
_cell.angle_alpha   90.00
_cell.angle_beta   90.00
_cell.angle_gamma   90.00
#
_symmetry.space_group_name_H-M   'P 1'
#
loop_
_entity.id
_entity.type
_entity.pdbx_description
1 polymer ?
#
loop_
_entity_poly.entity_id
_entity_poly.type
_entity_poly.pdbx_seq_one_letter_code
_entity_poly.pdbx_strand_id
1 'polypeptide(L)'
;MELCGCLPELMTGESSSKRNGPNTLPVKAVRTDMRSKYSSDLSSYTSACMKDSNLKSFDSSLHQRTNIIITSLAARAETQSLNLDSLMEVYGFLLELNQNAVRVIIESREDVWKNKDLKSLVDIYFRSTSKTLDFCNTVENCVKRTEISQLIIRFAVKQFETESEDTDLGENNKKKKYAKTLEELNKFKAMGDPFNGEFVTQFDSVYDQQVLLLEELRKQRKKLDKKQRNVKTLRTLSNVFFATAFVSVLVLSVVATTMSAPPVVSAVASGSTAPIEITGKWFSQMWKKYERAVKRQRGLVLLMESRAQVNNEAMKNVRSEVDELRIRVSLILETVEFAVEREEEEEATRLAMQGIKKHVDGFTEKMEEVGENAAKCCKFIALGRLLVLEHILRLPAN
;
A
#
# COMPACT_ATOMS: atom_id res chain seq x y z
N MET A 1 24.27 11.89 -12.26
CA MET A 1 24.68 12.53 -10.99
C MET A 1 24.10 11.65 -9.89
N GLU A 2 24.96 10.97 -9.13
CA GLU A 2 24.60 9.94 -8.13
C GLU A 2 24.12 10.60 -6.83
N LEU A 3 23.28 9.90 -6.04
CA LEU A 3 22.81 10.36 -4.72
C LEU A 3 23.99 10.67 -3.78
N CYS A 4 25.11 10.00 -4.01
CA CYS A 4 26.37 10.15 -3.31
C CYS A 4 27.02 11.55 -3.44
N GLY A 5 26.60 12.36 -4.43
CA GLY A 5 27.13 13.71 -4.65
C GLY A 5 26.24 14.86 -4.18
N CYS A 6 24.91 14.67 -4.10
CA CYS A 6 23.94 15.78 -3.92
C CYS A 6 23.24 15.84 -2.55
N LEU A 7 23.44 14.84 -1.68
CA LEU A 7 23.05 14.93 -0.26
C LEU A 7 23.60 16.16 0.50
N PRO A 8 24.77 16.75 0.14
CA PRO A 8 25.22 18.00 0.73
C PRO A 8 24.36 19.21 0.34
N GLU A 9 23.94 19.33 -0.92
CA GLU A 9 23.29 20.54 -1.46
C GLU A 9 21.81 20.65 -1.07
N LEU A 10 21.10 19.53 -0.96
CA LEU A 10 19.69 19.49 -0.56
C LEU A 10 19.46 19.83 0.94
N MET A 11 20.54 19.85 1.73
CA MET A 11 20.53 20.12 3.18
C MET A 11 21.09 21.50 3.54
N THR A 12 21.75 22.18 2.59
CA THR A 12 22.21 23.57 2.73
C THR A 12 21.15 24.51 2.16
N GLY A 13 20.03 24.65 2.87
CA GLY A 13 19.19 25.83 2.71
C GLY A 13 20.00 27.07 3.10
N GLU A 14 20.61 27.73 2.13
CA GLU A 14 21.13 29.09 2.26
C GLU A 14 19.94 30.05 2.31
N SER A 15 19.52 30.43 3.51
CA SER A 15 18.65 31.59 3.69
C SER A 15 19.48 32.86 3.45
N SER A 16 19.39 33.45 2.27
CA SER A 16 19.72 34.87 2.12
C SER A 16 18.58 35.68 2.77
N SER A 17 18.72 36.01 4.04
CA SER A 17 17.83 36.99 4.69
C SER A 17 18.67 38.12 5.27
N LYS A 18 18.77 39.21 4.51
CA LYS A 18 18.99 40.54 5.06
C LYS A 18 17.63 41.24 5.10
N ARG A 19 16.98 41.27 6.27
CA ARG A 19 16.11 42.39 6.68
C ARG A 19 15.91 42.37 8.20
N ASN A 20 16.30 43.48 8.81
CA ASN A 20 16.15 43.78 10.23
C ASN A 20 14.68 43.97 10.60
N GLY A 21 14.26 43.40 11.74
CA GLY A 21 12.98 43.69 12.40
C GLY A 21 12.84 42.84 13.67
N PRO A 22 12.54 43.43 14.85
CA PRO A 22 12.54 42.69 16.11
C PRO A 22 11.18 42.04 16.40
N ASN A 23 11.25 40.91 17.10
CA ASN A 23 10.16 40.14 17.73
C ASN A 23 9.54 39.03 16.88
N THR A 24 10.22 37.89 16.84
CA THR A 24 9.56 36.59 16.72
C THR A 24 10.35 35.57 17.54
N LEU A 25 9.65 34.86 18.42
CA LEU A 25 10.20 33.80 19.28
C LEU A 25 10.97 32.77 18.42
N PRO A 26 12.09 32.22 18.91
CA PRO A 26 12.92 31.34 18.11
C PRO A 26 12.16 30.04 17.86
N VAL A 27 11.70 29.84 16.61
CA VAL A 27 11.33 28.53 16.11
C VAL A 27 12.58 27.66 16.22
N LYS A 28 12.54 26.69 17.14
CA LYS A 28 13.63 25.74 17.37
C LYS A 28 13.88 25.01 16.05
N ALA A 29 15.01 25.31 15.40
CA ALA A 29 15.43 24.63 14.19
C ALA A 29 15.60 23.14 14.50
N VAL A 30 14.68 22.31 13.98
CA VAL A 30 14.85 20.86 13.90
C VAL A 30 15.84 20.61 12.75
N ARG A 31 17.11 20.97 12.96
CA ARG A 31 18.19 20.75 11.99
C ARG A 31 19.05 19.58 12.46
N THR A 32 19.02 18.49 11.69
CA THR A 32 20.15 17.56 11.43
C THR A 32 20.83 16.87 12.61
N ASP A 33 20.16 15.89 13.24
CA ASP A 33 20.81 14.85 14.07
C ASP A 33 20.97 13.50 13.33
N MET A 34 20.32 13.31 12.17
CA MET A 34 20.42 12.03 11.44
C MET A 34 21.77 11.83 10.72
N ARG A 35 22.46 12.89 10.31
CA ARG A 35 23.71 12.81 9.53
C ARG A 35 24.87 12.23 10.34
N SER A 36 25.01 12.65 11.59
CA SER A 36 26.02 12.10 12.52
C SER A 36 25.72 10.63 12.84
N LYS A 37 24.44 10.28 12.98
CA LYS A 37 23.98 8.96 13.40
C LYS A 37 24.22 7.85 12.37
N TYR A 38 24.18 8.17 11.07
CA TYR A 38 24.32 7.19 9.98
C TYR A 38 25.52 7.44 9.05
N SER A 39 26.42 8.38 9.37
CA SER A 39 27.57 8.75 8.52
C SER A 39 28.44 7.57 8.09
N SER A 40 28.69 6.64 9.02
CA SER A 40 29.42 5.40 8.79
C SER A 40 28.72 4.47 7.80
N ASP A 41 27.42 4.27 7.99
CA ASP A 41 26.62 3.38 7.14
C ASP A 41 26.46 3.95 5.74
N LEU A 42 26.37 5.28 5.64
CA LEU A 42 26.26 6.00 4.37
C LEU A 42 27.56 5.92 3.57
N SER A 43 28.73 6.07 4.19
CA SER A 43 30.02 5.95 3.50
C SER A 43 30.31 4.51 3.05
N SER A 44 29.89 3.53 3.85
CA SER A 44 29.93 2.11 3.49
C SER A 44 29.03 1.79 2.30
N TYR A 45 27.79 2.30 2.30
CA TYR A 45 26.86 2.18 1.18
C TYR A 45 27.40 2.84 -0.10
N THR A 46 27.91 4.08 -0.01
CA THR A 46 28.56 4.77 -1.14
C THR A 46 29.70 3.95 -1.73
N SER A 47 30.53 3.35 -0.88
CA SER A 47 31.63 2.50 -1.32
C SER A 47 31.15 1.21 -1.99
N ALA A 48 30.00 0.67 -1.57
CA ALA A 48 29.37 -0.49 -2.19
C ALA A 48 28.76 -0.14 -3.56
N CYS A 49 28.13 1.02 -3.70
CA CYS A 49 27.60 1.51 -4.98
C CYS A 49 28.68 1.72 -6.04
N MET A 50 29.91 2.09 -5.64
CA MET A 50 31.04 2.21 -6.57
C MET A 50 31.54 0.87 -7.11
N LYS A 51 31.26 -0.24 -6.39
CA LYS A 51 31.77 -1.59 -6.71
C LYS A 51 30.73 -2.48 -7.39
N ASP A 52 29.45 -2.25 -7.13
CA ASP A 52 28.34 -3.06 -7.65
C ASP A 52 27.48 -2.25 -8.62
N SER A 53 27.44 -2.65 -9.90
CA SER A 53 26.68 -1.94 -10.93
C SER A 53 25.17 -2.02 -10.72
N ASN A 54 24.66 -3.10 -10.12
CA ASN A 54 23.24 -3.22 -9.80
C ASN A 54 22.88 -2.25 -8.68
N LEU A 55 23.73 -2.17 -7.65
CA LEU A 55 23.55 -1.24 -6.54
C LEU A 55 23.65 0.23 -6.99
N LYS A 56 24.54 0.54 -7.93
CA LYS A 56 24.64 1.86 -8.58
C LYS A 56 23.40 2.24 -9.37
N SER A 57 22.83 1.30 -10.12
CA SER A 57 21.59 1.52 -10.87
C SER A 57 20.41 1.77 -9.94
N PHE A 58 20.36 1.03 -8.82
CA PHE A 58 19.38 1.20 -7.76
C PHE A 58 19.49 2.58 -7.11
N ASP A 59 20.70 3.02 -6.76
CA ASP A 59 20.98 4.35 -6.20
C ASP A 59 20.53 5.48 -7.14
N SER A 60 20.83 5.36 -8.44
CA SER A 60 20.44 6.34 -9.45
C SER A 60 18.91 6.44 -9.59
N SER A 61 18.22 5.30 -9.58
CA SER A 61 16.76 5.23 -9.59
C SER A 61 16.16 5.85 -8.32
N LEU A 62 16.74 5.55 -7.16
CA LEU A 62 16.34 6.13 -5.87
C LEU A 62 16.46 7.65 -5.90
N HIS A 63 17.58 8.20 -6.42
CA HIS A 63 17.81 9.65 -6.49
C HIS A 63 16.77 10.37 -7.36
N GLN A 64 16.55 9.88 -8.58
CA GLN A 64 15.59 10.48 -9.51
C GLN A 64 14.19 10.54 -8.90
N ARG A 65 13.77 9.46 -8.25
CA ARG A 65 12.46 9.34 -7.60
C ARG A 65 12.34 10.23 -6.36
N THR A 66 13.39 10.33 -5.55
CA THR A 66 13.45 11.26 -4.41
C THR A 66 13.29 12.71 -4.86
N ASN A 67 13.94 13.11 -5.96
CA ASN A 67 13.80 14.47 -6.49
C ASN A 67 12.37 14.77 -6.96
N ILE A 68 11.71 13.83 -7.66
CA ILE A 68 10.30 13.98 -8.07
C ILE A 68 9.40 14.24 -6.87
N ILE A 69 9.59 13.50 -5.77
CA ILE A 69 8.81 13.66 -4.54
C ILE A 69 9.07 15.02 -3.93
N ILE A 70 10.33 15.44 -3.80
CA ILE A 70 10.68 16.74 -3.21
C ILE A 70 10.03 17.87 -4.01
N THR A 71 10.07 17.81 -5.34
CA THR A 71 9.44 18.80 -6.20
C THR A 71 7.91 18.80 -6.06
N SER A 72 7.29 17.62 -5.98
CA SER A 72 5.84 17.47 -5.74
C SER A 72 5.42 18.01 -4.36
N LEU A 73 6.21 17.74 -3.33
CA LEU A 73 5.96 18.21 -1.97
C LEU A 73 6.15 19.72 -1.85
N ALA A 74 7.18 20.27 -2.52
CA ALA A 74 7.45 21.70 -2.56
C ALA A 74 6.29 22.46 -3.21
N ALA A 75 5.79 21.97 -4.35
CA ALA A 75 4.62 22.54 -5.02
C ALA A 75 3.36 22.51 -4.13
N ARG A 76 3.18 21.47 -3.31
CA ARG A 76 2.03 21.35 -2.38
C ARG A 76 2.21 22.19 -1.10
N ALA A 77 3.45 22.35 -0.60
CA ALA A 77 3.75 23.16 0.58
C ALA A 77 3.49 24.66 0.38
N GLU A 78 3.50 25.14 -0.86
CA GLU A 78 3.06 26.50 -1.22
C GLU A 78 1.54 26.68 -1.12
N THR A 79 0.76 25.58 -1.11
CA THR A 79 -0.71 25.60 -1.12
C THR A 79 -1.37 25.16 0.19
N GLN A 80 -0.73 24.32 1.03
CA GLN A 80 -1.28 23.88 2.33
C GLN A 80 -0.24 23.25 3.27
N SER A 81 -0.53 23.16 4.57
CA SER A 81 0.33 22.51 5.57
C SER A 81 0.44 20.99 5.34
N LEU A 82 1.65 20.44 5.50
CA LEU A 82 1.94 19.02 5.32
C LEU A 82 1.21 18.17 6.38
N ASN A 83 0.18 17.43 5.97
CA ASN A 83 -0.56 16.48 6.82
C ASN A 83 0.16 15.11 6.90
N LEU A 84 -0.16 14.31 7.93
CA LEU A 84 0.19 12.89 8.09
C LEU A 84 -0.11 12.08 6.83
N ASP A 85 -1.18 12.45 6.12
CA ASP A 85 -1.59 11.88 4.84
C ASP A 85 -0.57 12.06 3.70
N SER A 86 0.16 13.17 3.68
CA SER A 86 1.22 13.42 2.70
C SER A 86 2.48 12.60 3.04
N LEU A 87 2.78 12.41 4.33
CA LEU A 87 3.90 11.55 4.78
C LEU A 87 3.62 10.07 4.50
N MET A 88 2.46 9.60 4.93
CA MET A 88 1.54 8.76 4.18
C MET A 88 2.00 8.26 2.80
N GLU A 89 1.68 9.10 1.82
CA GLU A 89 1.87 8.92 0.39
C GLU A 89 3.35 8.78 0.00
N VAL A 90 4.23 9.60 0.61
CA VAL A 90 5.67 9.55 0.36
C VAL A 90 6.28 8.20 0.76
N TYR A 91 5.93 7.68 1.94
CA TYR A 91 6.42 6.38 2.41
C TYR A 91 5.79 5.21 1.63
N GLY A 92 4.52 5.34 1.27
CA GLY A 92 3.82 4.36 0.45
C GLY A 92 4.47 4.17 -0.93
N PHE A 93 4.69 5.28 -1.63
CA PHE A 93 5.37 5.32 -2.94
C PHE A 93 6.80 4.77 -2.85
N LEU A 94 7.56 5.12 -1.79
CA LEU A 94 8.91 4.58 -1.55
C LEU A 94 8.95 3.04 -1.43
N LEU A 95 7.90 2.43 -0.88
CA LEU A 95 7.80 0.97 -0.73
C LEU A 95 7.26 0.24 -1.97
N GLU A 96 6.44 0.90 -2.78
CA GLU A 96 6.01 0.38 -4.08
C GLU A 96 7.18 0.25 -5.05
N LEU A 97 8.11 1.22 -4.99
CA LEU A 97 9.17 1.37 -5.96
C LEU A 97 10.38 0.46 -5.77
N ASN A 98 10.49 -0.23 -4.63
CA ASN A 98 11.65 -1.05 -4.30
C ASN A 98 11.28 -2.46 -3.86
N GLN A 99 10.67 -3.24 -4.77
CA GLN A 99 10.52 -4.69 -4.62
C GLN A 99 11.85 -5.39 -4.28
N ASN A 100 12.99 -4.86 -4.75
CA ASN A 100 14.31 -5.39 -4.43
C ASN A 100 14.78 -5.05 -3.00
N ALA A 101 14.50 -3.84 -2.50
CA ALA A 101 14.83 -3.50 -1.11
C ALA A 101 13.94 -4.25 -0.11
N VAL A 102 12.64 -4.37 -0.41
CA VAL A 102 11.70 -5.18 0.38
C VAL A 102 12.17 -6.63 0.45
N ARG A 103 12.60 -7.21 -0.68
CA ARG A 103 13.14 -8.57 -0.75
C ARG A 103 14.38 -8.76 0.14
N VAL A 104 15.38 -7.88 0.01
CA VAL A 104 16.62 -7.92 0.80
C VAL A 104 16.34 -7.74 2.30
N ILE A 105 15.43 -6.82 2.65
CA ILE A 105 15.01 -6.59 4.04
C ILE A 105 14.35 -7.85 4.61
N ILE A 106 13.43 -8.47 3.86
CA ILE A 106 12.74 -9.70 4.28
C ILE A 106 13.73 -10.87 4.45
N GLU A 107 14.69 -11.01 3.53
CA GLU A 107 15.72 -12.07 3.54
C GLU A 107 16.64 -12.02 4.76
N SER A 108 16.83 -10.84 5.35
CA SER A 108 17.68 -10.63 6.54
C SER A 108 17.04 -10.97 7.89
N ARG A 109 15.77 -11.41 7.94
CA ARG A 109 14.99 -11.58 9.18
C ARG A 109 14.78 -13.04 9.57
N GLU A 110 15.41 -13.45 10.68
CA GLU A 110 15.51 -14.84 11.14
C GLU A 110 14.15 -15.51 11.42
N ASP A 111 13.23 -14.79 12.05
CA ASP A 111 11.91 -15.32 12.46
C ASP A 111 10.91 -15.50 11.31
N VAL A 112 11.06 -14.71 10.22
CA VAL A 112 10.28 -14.88 8.98
C VAL A 112 10.88 -16.03 8.18
N TRP A 113 12.20 -16.08 8.07
CA TRP A 113 12.88 -17.03 7.20
C TRP A 113 12.88 -18.47 7.76
N LYS A 114 12.90 -18.64 9.09
CA LYS A 114 12.76 -19.97 9.72
C LYS A 114 11.38 -20.61 9.50
N ASN A 115 10.34 -19.82 9.20
CA ASN A 115 8.99 -20.32 8.94
C ASN A 115 8.64 -20.19 7.44
N LYS A 116 8.82 -21.28 6.69
CA LYS A 116 8.55 -21.35 5.24
C LYS A 116 7.13 -20.87 4.87
N ASP A 117 6.13 -21.25 5.67
CA ASP A 117 4.73 -20.84 5.45
C ASP A 117 4.58 -19.32 5.56
N LEU A 118 5.25 -18.69 6.55
CA LEU A 118 5.18 -17.24 6.75
C LEU A 118 5.94 -16.47 5.67
N LYS A 119 7.11 -16.96 5.25
CA LYS A 119 7.85 -16.39 4.11
C LYS A 119 7.00 -16.40 2.85
N SER A 120 6.39 -17.54 2.52
CA SER A 120 5.51 -17.66 1.35
C SER A 120 4.32 -16.70 1.44
N LEU A 121 3.73 -16.56 2.63
CA LEU A 121 2.60 -15.66 2.85
C LEU A 121 2.97 -14.18 2.64
N VAL A 122 4.14 -13.76 3.12
CA VAL A 122 4.67 -12.41 2.90
C VAL A 122 4.87 -12.15 1.41
N ASP A 123 5.47 -13.10 0.67
CA ASP A 123 5.64 -13.00 -0.78
C ASP A 123 4.31 -12.89 -1.53
N ILE A 124 3.33 -13.73 -1.19
CA ILE A 124 1.97 -13.68 -1.77
C ILE A 124 1.33 -12.32 -1.48
N TYR A 125 1.46 -11.79 -0.25
CA TYR A 125 0.91 -10.48 0.13
C TYR A 125 1.50 -9.35 -0.70
N PHE A 126 2.83 -9.26 -0.80
CA PHE A 126 3.49 -8.21 -1.58
C PHE A 126 3.22 -8.35 -3.09
N ARG A 127 3.14 -9.57 -3.62
CA ARG A 127 2.78 -9.80 -5.02
C ARG A 127 1.34 -9.40 -5.32
N SER A 128 0.38 -9.82 -4.48
CA SER A 128 -1.04 -9.49 -4.65
C SER A 128 -1.27 -7.99 -4.54
N THR A 129 -0.69 -7.32 -3.54
CA THR A 129 -0.81 -5.87 -3.40
C THR A 129 -0.16 -5.09 -4.54
N SER A 130 0.94 -5.58 -5.13
CA SER A 130 1.52 -4.97 -6.34
C SER A 130 0.56 -5.06 -7.52
N LYS A 131 -0.08 -6.20 -7.76
CA LYS A 131 -1.05 -6.33 -8.84
C LYS A 131 -2.31 -5.47 -8.62
N THR A 132 -2.74 -5.28 -7.38
CA THR A 132 -3.82 -4.33 -7.08
C THR A 132 -3.44 -2.89 -7.44
N LEU A 133 -2.18 -2.50 -7.25
CA LEU A 133 -1.69 -1.18 -7.67
C LEU A 133 -1.65 -1.04 -9.18
N ASP A 134 -1.22 -2.08 -9.89
CA ASP A 134 -1.27 -2.11 -11.36
C ASP A 134 -2.73 -1.89 -11.85
N PHE A 135 -3.69 -2.55 -11.20
CA PHE A 135 -5.12 -2.31 -11.47
C PHE A 135 -5.53 -0.85 -11.21
N CYS A 136 -5.15 -0.25 -10.08
CA CYS A 136 -5.48 1.14 -9.79
C CYS A 136 -4.86 2.11 -10.81
N ASN A 137 -3.65 1.84 -11.30
CA ASN A 137 -3.02 2.60 -12.38
C ASN A 137 -3.81 2.47 -13.69
N THR A 138 -4.32 1.28 -13.99
CA THR A 138 -5.23 1.07 -15.14
C THR A 138 -6.49 1.91 -14.99
N VAL A 139 -7.10 1.97 -13.80
CA VAL A 139 -8.25 2.85 -13.53
C VAL A 139 -7.89 4.32 -13.76
N GLU A 140 -6.76 4.79 -13.25
CA GLU A 140 -6.30 6.16 -13.43
C GLU A 140 -6.10 6.52 -14.92
N ASN A 141 -5.54 5.60 -15.71
CA ASN A 141 -5.41 5.78 -17.15
C ASN A 141 -6.76 5.83 -17.87
N CYS A 142 -7.74 5.00 -17.44
CA CYS A 142 -9.10 5.08 -17.95
C CYS A 142 -9.77 6.42 -17.59
N VAL A 143 -9.57 6.93 -16.37
CA VAL A 143 -10.05 8.25 -15.95
C VAL A 143 -9.46 9.36 -16.81
N LYS A 144 -8.14 9.35 -17.08
CA LYS A 144 -7.49 10.31 -17.98
C LYS A 144 -8.05 10.27 -19.41
N ARG A 145 -8.36 9.08 -19.93
CA ARG A 145 -9.04 8.95 -21.25
C ARG A 145 -10.47 9.49 -21.21
N THR A 146 -11.15 9.31 -20.07
CA THR A 146 -12.49 9.81 -19.82
C THR A 146 -12.50 11.34 -19.78
N GLU A 147 -11.48 11.95 -19.17
CA GLU A 147 -11.28 13.42 -19.12
C GLU A 147 -11.13 14.02 -20.52
N ILE A 148 -10.36 13.38 -21.40
CA ILE A 148 -10.28 13.80 -22.81
C ILE A 148 -11.65 13.72 -23.48
N SER A 149 -12.40 12.64 -23.23
CA SER A 149 -13.76 12.46 -23.77
C SER A 149 -14.73 13.53 -23.24
N GLN A 150 -14.58 13.93 -21.98
CA GLN A 150 -15.32 15.02 -21.36
C GLN A 150 -15.05 16.38 -22.01
N LEU A 151 -13.79 16.67 -22.37
CA LEU A 151 -13.46 17.90 -23.08
C LEU A 151 -14.12 17.94 -24.46
N ILE A 152 -14.11 16.82 -25.19
CA ILE A 152 -14.76 16.72 -26.51
C ILE A 152 -16.27 16.99 -26.39
N ILE A 153 -16.96 16.37 -25.44
CA ILE A 153 -18.41 16.55 -25.30
C ILE A 153 -18.78 17.97 -24.84
N ARG A 154 -17.99 18.58 -23.94
CA ARG A 154 -18.19 19.99 -23.54
C ARG A 154 -17.94 20.94 -24.71
N PHE A 155 -16.98 20.63 -25.57
CA PHE A 155 -16.72 21.41 -26.77
C PHE A 155 -17.87 21.28 -27.79
N ALA A 156 -18.43 20.07 -27.98
CA ALA A 156 -19.63 19.86 -28.80
C ALA A 156 -20.85 20.67 -28.27
N VAL A 157 -21.04 20.72 -26.94
CA VAL A 157 -22.07 21.55 -26.30
C VAL A 157 -21.92 23.03 -26.64
N LYS A 158 -20.70 23.56 -26.56
CA LYS A 158 -20.40 24.96 -26.90
C LYS A 158 -20.58 25.25 -28.40
N GLN A 159 -20.18 24.31 -29.24
CA GLN A 159 -20.34 24.41 -30.69
C GLN A 159 -21.82 24.46 -31.08
N PHE A 160 -22.64 23.63 -30.43
CA PHE A 160 -24.09 23.61 -30.62
C PHE A 160 -24.76 24.92 -30.21
N GLU A 161 -24.33 25.53 -29.09
CA GLU A 161 -24.83 26.83 -28.66
C GLU A 161 -24.52 27.92 -29.70
N THR A 162 -23.28 27.93 -30.21
CA THR A 162 -22.85 28.88 -31.24
C THR A 162 -23.64 28.69 -32.55
N GLU A 163 -23.79 27.44 -33.02
CA GLU A 163 -24.55 27.11 -34.23
C GLU A 163 -26.07 27.33 -34.07
N SER A 164 -26.58 27.39 -32.85
CA SER A 164 -27.99 27.67 -32.58
C SER A 164 -28.35 29.16 -32.64
N GLU A 165 -27.39 30.05 -32.32
CA GLU A 165 -27.56 31.50 -32.38
C GLU A 165 -27.41 32.06 -33.81
N ASP A 166 -26.70 31.34 -34.67
CA ASP A 166 -26.43 31.73 -36.06
C ASP A 166 -27.68 31.52 -36.94
N THR A 167 -28.48 32.58 -37.08
CA THR A 167 -29.77 32.57 -37.82
C THR A 167 -29.62 32.88 -39.31
N ASP A 168 -28.41 33.20 -39.78
CA ASP A 168 -28.15 33.77 -41.12
C ASP A 168 -27.83 32.73 -42.22
N LEU A 169 -28.19 31.46 -41.98
CA LEU A 169 -28.02 30.40 -42.96
C LEU A 169 -29.16 30.44 -43.99
N GLY A 170 -28.86 30.96 -45.18
CA GLY A 170 -29.77 30.91 -46.34
C GLY A 170 -30.33 29.51 -46.62
N GLU A 171 -31.47 29.40 -47.29
CA GLU A 171 -32.30 28.19 -47.44
C GLU A 171 -31.55 26.88 -47.79
N ASN A 172 -30.44 26.96 -48.53
CA ASN A 172 -29.58 25.82 -48.88
C ASN A 172 -28.64 25.33 -47.76
N ASN A 173 -28.34 26.15 -46.75
CA ASN A 173 -27.44 25.82 -45.64
C ASN A 173 -28.15 25.29 -44.38
N LYS A 174 -29.49 25.34 -44.31
CA LYS A 174 -30.25 24.78 -43.17
C LYS A 174 -30.01 23.28 -42.95
N LYS A 175 -29.74 22.52 -44.03
CA LYS A 175 -29.40 21.08 -43.96
C LYS A 175 -28.06 20.79 -43.25
N LYS A 176 -27.24 21.80 -42.92
CA LYS A 176 -25.92 21.64 -42.28
C LYS A 176 -25.77 22.44 -40.99
N LYS A 177 -26.87 22.87 -40.37
CA LYS A 177 -26.85 23.81 -39.23
C LYS A 177 -25.94 23.36 -38.07
N TYR A 178 -25.84 22.06 -37.81
CA TYR A 178 -25.07 21.51 -36.69
C TYR A 178 -23.85 20.67 -37.12
N ALA A 179 -23.29 20.95 -38.30
CA ALA A 179 -22.21 20.13 -38.86
C ALA A 179 -20.98 20.05 -37.95
N LYS A 180 -20.57 21.15 -37.30
CA LYS A 180 -19.40 21.12 -36.41
C LYS A 180 -19.72 20.43 -35.10
N THR A 181 -20.94 20.60 -34.56
CA THR A 181 -21.40 19.84 -33.40
C THR A 181 -21.31 18.33 -33.67
N LEU A 182 -21.88 17.87 -34.79
CA LEU A 182 -21.88 16.46 -35.18
C LEU A 182 -20.47 15.92 -35.43
N GLU A 183 -19.54 16.73 -35.93
CA GLU A 183 -18.12 16.36 -36.05
C GLU A 183 -17.50 16.04 -34.68
N GLU A 184 -17.75 16.89 -33.67
CA GLU A 184 -17.25 16.68 -32.31
C GLU A 184 -17.93 15.50 -31.61
N LEU A 185 -19.24 15.31 -31.81
CA LEU A 185 -19.94 14.12 -31.31
C LEU A 185 -19.38 12.83 -31.92
N ASN A 186 -19.01 12.83 -33.21
CA ASN A 186 -18.33 11.71 -33.84
C ASN A 186 -16.94 11.43 -33.24
N LYS A 187 -16.18 12.46 -32.85
CA LYS A 187 -14.90 12.30 -32.13
C LYS A 187 -15.12 11.63 -30.77
N PHE A 188 -16.17 12.02 -30.03
CA PHE A 188 -16.54 11.38 -28.77
C PHE A 188 -16.93 9.91 -28.99
N LYS A 189 -17.78 9.63 -29.98
CA LYS A 189 -18.17 8.27 -30.36
C LYS A 189 -16.95 7.39 -30.68
N ALA A 190 -15.97 7.93 -31.40
CA ALA A 190 -14.74 7.21 -31.74
C ALA A 190 -13.87 6.85 -30.53
N MET A 191 -13.94 7.62 -29.43
CA MET A 191 -13.23 7.31 -28.18
C MET A 191 -13.81 6.07 -27.48
N GLY A 192 -15.11 5.81 -27.64
CA GLY A 192 -15.82 4.65 -27.11
C GLY A 192 -15.80 4.56 -25.58
N ASP A 193 -15.98 3.34 -25.05
CA ASP A 193 -15.89 3.07 -23.61
C ASP A 193 -14.43 3.09 -23.13
N PRO A 194 -14.03 4.04 -22.26
CA PRO A 194 -12.66 4.15 -21.76
C PRO A 194 -12.26 3.00 -20.81
N PHE A 195 -13.22 2.23 -20.30
CA PHE A 195 -13.03 1.11 -19.35
C PHE A 195 -13.19 -0.28 -20.00
N ASN A 196 -13.13 -0.36 -21.33
CA ASN A 196 -13.14 -1.64 -22.04
C ASN A 196 -11.79 -2.40 -21.93
N GLY A 197 -11.79 -3.67 -22.36
CA GLY A 197 -10.57 -4.46 -22.51
C GLY A 197 -9.80 -4.71 -21.21
N GLU A 198 -8.66 -4.03 -21.07
CA GLU A 198 -7.66 -4.27 -20.03
C GLU A 198 -8.23 -4.14 -18.61
N PHE A 199 -9.05 -3.12 -18.34
CA PHE A 199 -9.68 -2.92 -17.03
C PHE A 199 -10.46 -4.15 -16.55
N VAL A 200 -11.34 -4.70 -17.40
CA VAL A 200 -12.19 -5.85 -17.05
C VAL A 200 -11.33 -7.07 -16.75
N THR A 201 -10.37 -7.37 -17.63
CA THR A 201 -9.49 -8.53 -17.46
C THR A 201 -8.58 -8.44 -16.23
N GLN A 202 -8.08 -7.24 -15.92
CA GLN A 202 -7.26 -7.03 -14.73
C GLN A 202 -8.08 -7.09 -13.45
N PHE A 203 -9.31 -6.57 -13.45
CA PHE A 203 -10.16 -6.61 -12.26
C PHE A 203 -10.41 -8.05 -11.79
N ASP A 204 -10.89 -8.91 -12.67
CA ASP A 204 -11.25 -10.30 -12.33
C ASP A 204 -10.03 -11.05 -11.78
N SER A 205 -8.89 -10.90 -12.46
CA SER A 205 -7.60 -11.50 -12.07
C SER A 205 -7.13 -11.02 -10.68
N VAL A 206 -7.22 -9.71 -10.40
CA VAL A 206 -6.81 -9.16 -9.11
C VAL A 206 -7.80 -9.56 -8.01
N TYR A 207 -9.10 -9.59 -8.29
CA TYR A 207 -10.12 -10.03 -7.34
C TYR A 207 -9.89 -11.46 -6.88
N ASP A 208 -9.69 -12.40 -7.82
CA ASP A 208 -9.41 -13.80 -7.52
C ASP A 208 -8.16 -13.95 -6.65
N GLN A 209 -7.12 -13.18 -6.96
CA GLN A 209 -5.90 -13.20 -6.16
C GLN A 209 -6.08 -12.65 -4.75
N GLN A 210 -6.90 -11.61 -4.56
CA GLN A 210 -7.19 -11.08 -3.24
C GLN A 210 -8.00 -12.07 -2.40
N VAL A 211 -8.94 -12.79 -3.01
CA VAL A 211 -9.68 -13.88 -2.35
C VAL A 211 -8.73 -14.99 -1.90
N LEU A 212 -7.85 -15.45 -2.79
CA LEU A 212 -6.83 -16.46 -2.48
C LEU A 212 -5.86 -16.02 -1.38
N LEU A 213 -5.41 -14.77 -1.41
CA LEU A 213 -4.56 -14.19 -0.36
C LEU A 213 -5.27 -14.23 1.01
N LEU A 214 -6.53 -13.80 1.07
CA LEU A 214 -7.31 -13.81 2.30
C LEU A 214 -7.54 -15.23 2.84
N GLU A 215 -7.74 -16.20 1.95
CA GLU A 215 -7.88 -17.60 2.33
C GLU A 215 -6.60 -18.15 2.99
N GLU A 216 -5.43 -17.94 2.36
CA GLU A 216 -4.16 -18.43 2.91
C GLU A 216 -3.79 -17.68 4.20
N LEU A 217 -4.08 -16.38 4.31
CA LEU A 217 -3.94 -15.61 5.55
C LEU A 217 -4.78 -16.22 6.70
N ARG A 218 -6.05 -16.51 6.44
CA ARG A 218 -6.97 -17.12 7.44
C ARG A 218 -6.53 -18.51 7.84
N LYS A 219 -6.05 -19.32 6.89
CA LYS A 219 -5.52 -20.66 7.15
C LYS A 219 -4.28 -20.61 8.03
N GLN A 220 -3.33 -19.72 7.72
CA GLN A 220 -2.13 -19.52 8.52
C GLN A 220 -2.43 -18.97 9.91
N ARG A 221 -3.40 -18.06 10.03
CA ARG A 221 -3.91 -17.58 11.33
C ARG A 221 -4.42 -18.75 12.19
N LYS A 222 -5.27 -19.63 11.64
CA LYS A 222 -5.78 -20.81 12.36
C LYS A 222 -4.65 -21.72 12.85
N LYS A 223 -3.63 -21.96 12.02
CA LYS A 223 -2.43 -22.74 12.41
C LYS A 223 -1.69 -22.08 13.58
N LEU A 224 -1.47 -20.77 13.52
CA LEU A 224 -0.76 -20.03 14.56
C LEU A 224 -1.56 -19.91 15.86
N ASP A 225 -2.89 -19.78 15.79
CA ASP A 225 -3.78 -19.83 16.95
C ASP A 225 -3.68 -21.18 17.66
N LYS A 226 -3.66 -22.29 16.91
CA LYS A 226 -3.45 -23.64 17.46
C LYS A 226 -2.09 -23.76 18.13
N LYS A 227 -1.01 -23.30 17.48
CA LYS A 227 0.33 -23.28 18.07
C LYS A 227 0.36 -22.47 19.37
N GLN A 228 -0.24 -21.28 19.38
CA GLN A 228 -0.25 -20.43 20.58
C GLN A 228 -1.00 -21.10 21.75
N ARG A 229 -2.13 -21.78 21.50
CA ARG A 229 -2.82 -22.57 22.54
C ARG A 229 -1.93 -23.70 23.06
N ASN A 230 -1.32 -24.47 22.16
CA ASN A 230 -0.45 -25.58 22.53
C ASN A 230 0.74 -25.13 23.38
N VAL A 231 1.35 -23.98 23.08
CA VAL A 231 2.46 -23.43 23.88
C VAL A 231 2.01 -23.08 25.29
N LYS A 232 0.85 -22.43 25.42
CA LYS A 232 0.29 -22.12 26.74
C LYS A 232 0.06 -23.41 27.54
N THR A 233 -0.54 -24.43 26.92
CA THR A 233 -0.81 -25.72 27.56
C THR A 233 0.47 -26.47 27.92
N LEU A 234 1.45 -26.59 27.01
CA LEU A 234 2.73 -27.28 27.26
C LEU A 234 3.57 -26.58 28.33
N ARG A 235 3.55 -25.24 28.37
CA ARG A 235 4.20 -24.48 29.43
C ARG A 235 3.56 -24.74 30.80
N THR A 236 2.23 -24.78 30.86
CA THR A 236 1.52 -25.12 32.11
C THR A 236 1.87 -26.55 32.56
N LEU A 237 1.80 -27.53 31.65
CA LEU A 237 2.15 -28.93 31.95
C LEU A 237 3.61 -29.08 32.40
N SER A 238 4.54 -28.42 31.72
CA SER A 238 5.96 -28.44 32.07
C SER A 238 6.21 -27.83 33.45
N ASN A 239 5.53 -26.72 33.78
CA ASN A 239 5.65 -26.10 35.10
C ASN A 239 5.06 -27.00 36.20
N VAL A 240 3.92 -27.65 35.95
CA VAL A 240 3.29 -28.59 36.89
C VAL A 240 4.22 -29.79 37.13
N PHE A 241 4.72 -30.42 36.05
CA PHE A 241 5.65 -31.54 36.14
C PHE A 241 6.91 -31.19 36.93
N PHE A 242 7.50 -30.03 36.67
CA PHE A 242 8.68 -29.54 37.39
C PHE A 242 8.39 -29.30 38.88
N ALA A 243 7.25 -28.68 39.21
CA ALA A 243 6.83 -28.47 40.59
C ALA A 243 6.59 -29.80 41.34
N THR A 244 5.92 -30.77 40.71
CA THR A 244 5.67 -32.09 41.29
C THR A 244 6.97 -32.87 41.53
N ALA A 245 7.90 -32.85 40.56
CA ALA A 245 9.22 -33.47 40.72
C ALA A 245 10.02 -32.82 41.86
N PHE A 246 9.99 -31.49 41.95
CA PHE A 246 10.67 -30.74 43.01
C PHE A 246 10.14 -31.09 44.41
N VAL A 247 8.81 -31.09 44.59
CA VAL A 247 8.18 -31.48 45.87
C VAL A 247 8.53 -32.93 46.22
N SER A 248 8.57 -33.83 45.25
CA SER A 248 8.94 -35.24 45.48
C SER A 248 10.38 -35.38 46.00
N VAL A 249 11.33 -34.63 45.43
CA VAL A 249 12.74 -34.61 45.89
C VAL A 249 12.86 -34.05 47.32
N LEU A 250 12.09 -33.00 47.65
CA LEU A 250 12.07 -32.44 49.00
C LEU A 250 11.55 -33.45 50.03
N VAL A 251 10.45 -34.15 49.72
CA VAL A 251 9.89 -35.20 50.60
C VAL A 251 10.90 -36.34 50.79
N LEU A 252 11.51 -36.83 49.70
CA LEU A 252 12.54 -37.88 49.79
C LEU A 252 13.76 -37.46 50.62
N SER A 253 14.16 -36.19 50.52
CA SER A 253 15.27 -35.63 51.32
C SER A 253 14.95 -35.60 52.82
N VAL A 254 13.71 -35.23 53.20
CA VAL A 254 13.27 -35.19 54.62
C VAL A 254 13.14 -36.60 55.22
N VAL A 255 12.66 -37.57 54.45
CA VAL A 255 12.55 -38.97 54.91
C VAL A 255 13.93 -39.59 55.15
N ALA A 256 14.92 -39.26 54.31
CA ALA A 256 16.29 -39.78 54.45
C ALA A 256 17.00 -39.31 55.74
N THR A 257 16.70 -38.10 56.24
CA THR A 257 17.32 -37.56 57.46
C THR A 257 16.68 -38.09 58.75
N THR A 258 15.42 -38.52 58.71
CA THR A 258 14.72 -39.04 59.90
C THR A 258 14.90 -40.55 60.11
N MET A 259 15.24 -41.31 59.06
CA MET A 259 15.30 -42.77 59.11
C MET A 259 16.72 -43.38 59.22
N SER A 260 17.78 -42.60 59.46
CA SER A 260 19.17 -43.09 59.47
C SER A 260 19.51 -43.90 58.21
N ALA A 261 19.26 -43.32 57.04
CA ALA A 261 19.31 -44.05 55.77
C ALA A 261 20.73 -44.55 55.40
N PRO A 262 20.84 -45.71 54.71
CA PRO A 262 22.13 -46.24 54.22
C PRO A 262 22.90 -45.23 53.34
N PRO A 263 24.25 -45.22 53.36
CA PRO A 263 25.10 -44.21 52.70
C PRO A 263 24.81 -43.95 51.23
N VAL A 264 24.32 -44.96 50.52
CA VAL A 264 23.97 -44.91 49.09
C VAL A 264 22.82 -43.94 48.82
N VAL A 265 21.85 -43.82 49.74
CA VAL A 265 20.69 -42.92 49.62
C VAL A 265 21.11 -41.45 49.87
N SER A 266 22.05 -41.24 50.79
CA SER A 266 22.65 -39.92 51.09
C SER A 266 23.49 -39.39 49.92
N ALA A 267 24.24 -40.28 49.24
CA ALA A 267 25.03 -39.94 48.06
C ALA A 267 24.16 -39.54 46.84
N VAL A 268 23.01 -40.20 46.65
CA VAL A 268 22.07 -39.85 45.57
C VAL A 268 21.37 -38.52 45.85
N ALA A 269 20.96 -38.26 47.11
CA ALA A 269 20.35 -36.99 47.50
C ALA A 269 21.31 -35.79 47.34
N SER A 270 22.61 -35.99 47.62
CA SER A 270 23.64 -34.94 47.48
C SER A 270 24.10 -34.74 46.03
N GLY A 271 24.19 -35.80 45.22
CA GLY A 271 24.56 -35.70 43.80
C GLY A 271 23.47 -35.16 42.86
N SER A 272 22.20 -35.16 43.28
CA SER A 272 21.05 -34.69 42.49
C SER A 272 20.81 -33.17 42.55
N THR A 273 21.60 -32.44 43.34
CA THR A 273 21.42 -31.01 43.61
C THR A 273 22.10 -30.08 42.60
N ALA A 274 22.81 -30.62 41.59
CA ALA A 274 23.27 -29.82 40.46
C ALA A 274 22.08 -29.11 39.80
N PRO A 275 22.16 -27.78 39.59
CA PRO A 275 21.11 -26.87 40.01
C PRO A 275 19.85 -27.01 39.16
N ILE A 276 18.82 -27.57 39.78
CA ILE A 276 17.40 -27.54 39.36
C ILE A 276 17.00 -26.13 38.87
N GLU A 277 17.60 -25.10 39.46
CA GLU A 277 17.44 -23.71 39.08
C GLU A 277 17.92 -23.40 37.64
N ILE A 278 19.04 -23.98 37.19
CA ILE A 278 19.59 -23.79 35.84
C ILE A 278 18.70 -24.49 34.80
N THR A 279 18.30 -25.73 35.07
CA THR A 279 17.43 -26.51 34.16
C THR A 279 16.03 -25.89 34.05
N GLY A 280 15.43 -25.49 35.17
CA GLY A 280 14.12 -24.82 35.19
C GLY A 280 14.13 -23.45 34.49
N LYS A 281 15.18 -22.63 34.71
CA LYS A 281 15.36 -21.35 34.01
C LYS A 281 15.53 -21.56 32.51
N TRP A 282 16.29 -22.56 32.08
CA TRP A 282 16.49 -22.87 30.65
C TRP A 282 15.18 -23.24 29.94
N PHE A 283 14.40 -24.19 30.47
CA PHE A 283 13.10 -24.57 29.88
C PHE A 283 12.12 -23.40 29.84
N SER A 284 12.03 -22.61 30.91
CA SER A 284 11.18 -21.42 30.98
C SER A 284 11.59 -20.37 29.93
N GLN A 285 12.89 -20.13 29.75
CA GLN A 285 13.41 -19.21 28.74
C GLN A 285 13.15 -19.73 27.31
N MET A 286 13.33 -21.03 27.05
CA MET A 286 13.04 -21.66 25.77
C MET A 286 11.56 -21.51 25.39
N TRP A 287 10.64 -21.84 26.29
CA TRP A 287 9.20 -21.67 26.05
C TRP A 287 8.80 -20.21 25.86
N LYS A 288 9.38 -19.27 26.63
CA LYS A 288 9.16 -17.83 26.45
C LYS A 288 9.68 -17.33 25.10
N LYS A 289 10.81 -17.84 24.60
CA LYS A 289 11.32 -17.51 23.25
C LYS A 289 10.36 -18.02 22.17
N TYR A 290 9.93 -19.28 22.26
CA TYR A 290 8.99 -19.86 21.30
C TYR A 290 7.61 -19.17 21.33
N GLU A 291 7.07 -18.88 22.51
CA GLU A 291 5.81 -18.14 22.68
C GLU A 291 5.89 -16.74 22.04
N ARG A 292 7.00 -16.03 22.25
CA ARG A 292 7.25 -14.73 21.61
C ARG A 292 7.32 -14.85 20.10
N ALA A 293 8.02 -15.85 19.56
CA ALA A 293 8.08 -16.08 18.12
C ALA A 293 6.67 -16.34 17.54
N VAL A 294 5.89 -17.25 18.13
CA VAL A 294 4.51 -17.54 17.67
C VAL A 294 3.62 -16.29 17.75
N LYS A 295 3.72 -15.49 18.83
CA LYS A 295 2.98 -14.22 18.96
C LYS A 295 3.36 -13.21 17.87
N ARG A 296 4.64 -13.06 17.56
CA ARG A 296 5.13 -12.15 16.51
C ARG A 296 4.63 -12.57 15.13
N GLN A 297 4.72 -13.86 14.80
CA GLN A 297 4.20 -14.42 13.56
C GLN A 297 2.69 -14.22 13.44
N ARG A 298 1.93 -14.48 14.52
CA ARG A 298 0.48 -14.24 14.56
C ARG A 298 0.13 -12.77 14.34
N GLY A 299 0.88 -11.86 14.98
CA GLY A 299 0.72 -10.42 14.79
C GLY A 299 0.92 -10.00 13.33
N LEU A 300 1.93 -10.55 12.66
CA LEU A 300 2.19 -10.28 11.24
C LEU A 300 1.05 -10.79 10.36
N VAL A 301 0.55 -12.00 10.58
CA VAL A 301 -0.58 -12.56 9.82
C VAL A 301 -1.86 -11.76 10.04
N LEU A 302 -2.17 -11.37 11.28
CA LEU A 302 -3.34 -10.54 11.59
C LEU A 302 -3.25 -9.17 10.92
N LEU A 303 -2.06 -8.57 10.90
CA LEU A 303 -1.82 -7.30 10.22
C LEU A 303 -2.05 -7.45 8.72
N MET A 304 -1.42 -8.42 8.06
CA MET A 304 -1.60 -8.68 6.63
C MET A 304 -3.06 -8.99 6.28
N GLU A 305 -3.78 -9.76 7.11
CA GLU A 305 -5.21 -10.03 6.92
C GLU A 305 -6.07 -8.77 7.01
N SER A 306 -5.85 -7.95 8.04
CA SER A 306 -6.55 -6.68 8.20
C SER A 306 -6.29 -5.75 7.00
N ARG A 307 -5.05 -5.65 6.52
CA ARG A 307 -4.71 -4.83 5.36
C ARG A 307 -5.28 -5.38 4.06
N ALA A 308 -5.25 -6.70 3.86
CA ALA A 308 -5.85 -7.35 2.70
C ALA A 308 -7.38 -7.14 2.66
N GLN A 309 -8.06 -7.12 3.81
CA GLN A 309 -9.50 -6.82 3.89
C GLN A 309 -9.80 -5.37 3.48
N VAL A 310 -9.05 -4.40 4.02
CA VAL A 310 -9.20 -2.98 3.66
C VAL A 310 -8.98 -2.76 2.16
N ASN A 311 -7.94 -3.39 1.58
CA ASN A 311 -7.64 -3.28 0.15
C ASN A 311 -8.76 -3.88 -0.71
N ASN A 312 -9.32 -5.02 -0.31
CA ASN A 312 -10.43 -5.66 -1.03
C ASN A 312 -11.69 -4.80 -1.01
N GLU A 313 -12.02 -4.22 0.14
CA GLU A 313 -13.17 -3.30 0.24
C GLU A 313 -12.97 -2.03 -0.61
N ALA A 314 -11.78 -1.42 -0.53
CA ALA A 314 -11.46 -0.26 -1.36
C ALA A 314 -11.54 -0.58 -2.86
N MET A 315 -11.08 -1.76 -3.27
CA MET A 315 -11.13 -2.21 -4.66
C MET A 315 -12.57 -2.44 -5.15
N LYS A 316 -13.42 -3.06 -4.33
CA LYS A 316 -14.86 -3.22 -4.65
C LYS A 316 -15.56 -1.88 -4.83
N ASN A 317 -15.24 -0.91 -3.98
CA ASN A 317 -15.77 0.44 -4.11
C ASN A 317 -15.33 1.05 -5.45
N VAL A 318 -14.03 1.02 -5.78
CA VAL A 318 -13.53 1.49 -7.09
C VAL A 318 -14.27 0.81 -8.25
N ARG A 319 -14.51 -0.50 -8.18
CA ARG A 319 -15.26 -1.21 -9.23
C ARG A 319 -16.70 -0.71 -9.37
N SER A 320 -17.42 -0.56 -8.26
CA SER A 320 -18.79 -0.06 -8.26
C SER A 320 -18.87 1.34 -8.87
N GLU A 321 -17.92 2.21 -8.51
CA GLU A 321 -17.81 3.58 -9.02
C GLU A 321 -17.54 3.59 -10.53
N VAL A 322 -16.63 2.74 -11.00
CA VAL A 322 -16.35 2.56 -12.44
C VAL A 322 -17.58 2.03 -13.18
N ASP A 323 -18.27 1.03 -12.65
CA ASP A 323 -19.47 0.47 -13.30
C ASP A 323 -20.56 1.54 -13.45
N GLU A 324 -20.75 2.42 -12.45
CA GLU A 324 -21.67 3.55 -12.55
C GLU A 324 -21.21 4.60 -13.58
N LEU A 325 -19.91 4.93 -13.62
CA LEU A 325 -19.35 5.83 -14.63
C LEU A 325 -19.55 5.28 -16.05
N ARG A 326 -19.35 3.98 -16.25
CA ARG A 326 -19.57 3.30 -17.54
C ARG A 326 -21.02 3.40 -18.00
N ILE A 327 -21.98 3.31 -17.08
CA ILE A 327 -23.40 3.54 -17.39
C ILE A 327 -23.61 4.98 -17.87
N ARG A 328 -23.04 5.98 -17.18
CA ARG A 328 -23.14 7.40 -17.59
C ARG A 328 -22.51 7.66 -18.97
N VAL A 329 -21.34 7.07 -19.25
CA VAL A 329 -20.70 7.13 -20.57
C VAL A 329 -21.56 6.49 -21.64
N SER A 330 -22.14 5.32 -21.36
CA SER A 330 -22.99 4.60 -22.32
C SER A 330 -24.24 5.40 -22.68
N LEU A 331 -24.89 6.05 -21.71
CA LEU A 331 -26.04 6.92 -21.95
C LEU A 331 -25.70 8.10 -22.88
N ILE A 332 -24.53 8.71 -22.70
CA ILE A 332 -24.06 9.79 -23.59
C ILE A 332 -23.75 9.24 -24.98
N LEU A 333 -23.08 8.08 -25.09
CA LEU A 333 -22.80 7.42 -26.37
C LEU A 333 -24.07 7.06 -27.14
N GLU A 334 -25.11 6.53 -26.48
CA GLU A 334 -26.41 6.25 -27.09
C GLU A 334 -27.09 7.53 -27.60
N THR A 335 -27.00 8.61 -26.82
CA THR A 335 -27.54 9.92 -27.21
C THR A 335 -26.80 10.52 -28.41
N VAL A 336 -25.48 10.32 -28.46
CA VAL A 336 -24.62 10.69 -29.59
C VAL A 336 -24.96 9.87 -30.83
N GLU A 337 -25.14 8.56 -30.69
CA GLU A 337 -25.51 7.67 -31.79
C GLU A 337 -26.81 8.11 -32.44
N PHE A 338 -27.82 8.42 -31.62
CA PHE A 338 -29.11 8.94 -32.09
C PHE A 338 -28.97 10.22 -32.92
N ALA A 339 -28.08 11.15 -32.53
CA ALA A 339 -27.84 12.38 -33.28
C ALA A 339 -27.13 12.11 -34.62
N VAL A 340 -26.14 11.22 -34.61
CA VAL A 340 -25.31 10.91 -35.79
C VAL A 340 -26.09 10.11 -36.84
N GLU A 341 -26.90 9.13 -36.42
CA GLU A 341 -27.75 8.34 -37.34
C GLU A 341 -28.80 9.20 -38.07
N ARG A 342 -29.14 10.35 -37.50
CA ARG A 342 -30.16 11.28 -38.01
C ARG A 342 -29.58 12.67 -38.25
N GLU A 343 -28.35 12.73 -38.76
CA GLU A 343 -27.61 13.98 -38.95
C GLU A 343 -28.33 15.00 -39.87
N GLU A 344 -29.20 14.54 -40.77
CA GLU A 344 -30.02 15.42 -41.63
C GLU A 344 -31.22 16.05 -40.89
N GLU A 345 -31.60 15.51 -39.72
CA GLU A 345 -32.72 15.96 -38.90
C GLU A 345 -32.23 16.95 -37.81
N GLU A 346 -32.40 18.25 -38.04
CA GLU A 346 -32.04 19.32 -37.09
C GLU A 346 -32.62 19.06 -35.67
N GLU A 347 -33.87 18.61 -35.62
CA GLU A 347 -34.57 18.32 -34.37
C GLU A 347 -33.96 17.14 -33.60
N ALA A 348 -33.44 16.12 -34.30
CA ALA A 348 -32.78 14.99 -33.66
C ALA A 348 -31.49 15.45 -32.95
N THR A 349 -30.69 16.29 -33.63
CA THR A 349 -29.49 16.88 -33.02
C THR A 349 -29.85 17.76 -31.83
N ARG A 350 -30.91 18.58 -31.94
CA ARG A 350 -31.36 19.46 -30.84
C ARG A 350 -31.81 18.66 -29.61
N LEU A 351 -32.58 17.60 -29.81
CA LEU A 351 -33.02 16.70 -28.74
C LEU A 351 -31.83 15.98 -28.08
N ALA A 352 -30.90 15.46 -28.88
CA ALA A 352 -29.69 14.82 -28.37
C ALA A 352 -28.86 15.78 -27.52
N MET A 353 -28.67 17.02 -27.99
CA MET A 353 -27.89 18.02 -27.25
C MET A 353 -28.55 18.44 -25.93
N GLN A 354 -29.89 18.47 -25.85
CA GLN A 354 -30.58 18.65 -24.58
C GLN A 354 -30.30 17.49 -23.60
N GLY A 355 -30.32 16.25 -24.10
CA GLY A 355 -29.95 15.06 -23.33
C GLY A 355 -28.51 15.12 -22.83
N ILE A 356 -27.56 15.40 -23.73
CA ILE A 356 -26.12 15.51 -23.41
C ILE A 356 -25.89 16.59 -22.35
N LYS A 357 -26.47 17.78 -22.48
CA LYS A 357 -26.35 18.86 -21.48
C LYS A 357 -26.86 18.44 -20.10
N LYS A 358 -27.91 17.62 -20.05
CA LYS A 358 -28.45 17.10 -18.77
C LYS A 358 -27.50 16.11 -18.09
N HIS A 359 -26.71 15.35 -18.86
CA HIS A 359 -25.88 14.26 -18.35
C HIS A 359 -24.41 14.63 -18.15
N VAL A 360 -23.90 15.67 -18.83
CA VAL A 360 -22.45 16.01 -18.86
C VAL A 360 -21.88 16.38 -17.49
N ASP A 361 -22.65 17.08 -16.65
CA ASP A 361 -22.16 17.47 -15.31
C ASP A 361 -22.13 16.28 -14.36
N GLY A 362 -23.16 15.43 -14.36
CA GLY A 362 -23.12 14.18 -13.60
C GLY A 362 -21.99 13.25 -14.08
N PHE A 363 -21.74 13.18 -15.39
CA PHE A 363 -20.60 12.45 -15.91
C PHE A 363 -19.26 12.98 -15.38
N THR A 364 -19.12 14.31 -15.28
CA THR A 364 -17.92 14.98 -14.74
C THR A 364 -17.70 14.63 -13.27
N GLU A 365 -18.72 14.83 -12.44
CA GLU A 365 -18.67 14.53 -11.01
C GLU A 365 -18.27 13.07 -10.76
N LYS A 366 -18.87 12.15 -11.53
CA LYS A 366 -18.60 10.72 -11.34
C LYS A 366 -17.18 10.32 -11.75
N MET A 367 -16.64 10.96 -12.78
CA MET A 367 -15.25 10.76 -13.20
C MET A 367 -14.27 11.18 -12.11
N GLU A 368 -14.53 12.32 -11.45
CA GLU A 368 -13.72 12.80 -10.31
C GLU A 368 -13.80 11.82 -9.14
N GLU A 369 -15.00 11.36 -8.76
CA GLU A 369 -15.21 10.36 -7.71
C GLU A 369 -14.43 9.05 -7.95
N VAL A 370 -14.44 8.55 -9.20
CA VAL A 370 -13.66 7.35 -9.59
C VAL A 370 -12.16 7.59 -9.41
N GLY A 371 -11.65 8.76 -9.85
CA GLY A 371 -10.25 9.13 -9.72
C GLY A 371 -9.81 9.22 -8.25
N GLU A 372 -10.61 9.88 -7.42
CA GLU A 372 -10.35 10.00 -5.98
C GLU A 372 -10.35 8.64 -5.27
N ASN A 373 -11.33 7.78 -5.59
CA ASN A 373 -11.42 6.45 -5.00
C ASN A 373 -10.27 5.53 -5.44
N ALA A 374 -9.81 5.63 -6.69
CA ALA A 374 -8.63 4.93 -7.17
C ALA A 374 -7.37 5.37 -6.42
N ALA A 375 -7.16 6.68 -6.27
CA ALA A 375 -6.04 7.24 -5.51
C ALA A 375 -6.06 6.81 -4.02
N LYS A 376 -7.25 6.81 -3.41
CA LYS A 376 -7.46 6.32 -2.04
C LYS A 376 -7.14 4.83 -1.91
N CYS A 377 -7.51 4.02 -2.90
CA CYS A 377 -7.16 2.60 -2.95
C CYS A 377 -5.64 2.39 -2.97
N CYS A 378 -4.92 3.10 -3.86
CA CYS A 378 -3.46 3.10 -3.90
C CYS A 378 -2.85 3.42 -2.53
N LYS A 379 -3.33 4.49 -1.90
CA LYS A 379 -2.86 4.93 -0.59
C LYS A 379 -3.04 3.87 0.50
N PHE A 380 -4.19 3.20 0.55
CA PHE A 380 -4.40 2.12 1.53
C PHE A 380 -3.47 0.94 1.31
N ILE A 381 -3.23 0.57 0.05
CA ILE A 381 -2.32 -0.52 -0.30
C ILE A 381 -0.90 -0.15 0.14
N ALA A 382 -0.44 1.05 -0.19
CA ALA A 382 0.89 1.54 0.12
C ALA A 382 1.14 1.62 1.64
N LEU A 383 0.17 2.16 2.39
CA LEU A 383 0.16 2.16 3.86
C LEU A 383 0.21 0.74 4.42
N GLY A 384 -0.60 -0.18 3.87
CA GLY A 384 -0.62 -1.57 4.30
C GLY A 384 0.73 -2.27 4.10
N ARG A 385 1.38 -2.04 2.96
CA ARG A 385 2.73 -2.55 2.66
C ARG A 385 3.77 -2.01 3.64
N LEU A 386 3.74 -0.70 3.95
CA LEU A 386 4.65 -0.09 4.92
C LEU A 386 4.51 -0.74 6.30
N LEU A 387 3.29 -0.84 6.82
CA LEU A 387 3.08 -1.35 8.18
C LEU A 387 3.50 -2.82 8.30
N VAL A 388 3.26 -3.61 7.25
CA VAL A 388 3.72 -5.00 7.18
C VAL A 388 5.26 -5.04 7.18
N LEU A 389 5.92 -4.19 6.41
CA LEU A 389 7.38 -4.11 6.40
C LEU A 389 7.94 -3.64 7.74
N GLU A 390 7.37 -2.61 8.36
CA GLU A 390 7.76 -2.10 9.67
C GLU A 390 7.64 -3.20 10.75
N HIS A 391 6.57 -3.99 10.70
CA HIS A 391 6.40 -5.13 11.60
C HIS A 391 7.47 -6.19 11.37
N ILE A 392 7.83 -6.48 10.12
CA ILE A 392 8.93 -7.39 9.75
C ILE A 392 10.28 -6.84 10.24
N LEU A 393 10.51 -5.53 10.09
CA LEU A 393 11.75 -4.87 10.50
C LEU A 393 11.98 -4.94 12.01
N ARG A 394 10.91 -4.93 12.82
CA ARG A 394 10.91 -5.10 14.28
C ARG A 394 11.17 -6.55 14.74
N LEU A 395 11.21 -7.52 13.81
CA LEU A 395 11.60 -8.89 14.13
C LEU A 395 13.12 -8.98 14.35
N PRO A 396 13.62 -9.95 15.14
CA PRO A 396 15.05 -10.14 15.34
C PRO A 396 15.76 -10.36 14.00
N ALA A 397 16.90 -9.69 13.83
CA ALA A 397 17.81 -9.92 12.72
C ALA A 397 18.65 -11.19 12.97
N ASN A 398 19.18 -11.77 11.89
CA ASN A 398 20.16 -12.87 11.92
C ASN A 398 21.44 -12.48 12.64
#